data_AF-A0A159Z977-F1
#
_entry.id   AF-A0A159Z977-F1
#
_cell.length_a   1.000
_cell.length_b   1.000
_cell.length_c   1.000
_cell.angle_alpha   90.00
_cell.angle_beta   90.00
_cell.angle_gamma   90.00
#
_symmetry.space_group_name_H-M   'P 1'
#
loop_
_entity.id
_entity.type
_entity.pdbx_description
1 polymer ?
#
loop_
_entity_poly.entity_id
_entity_poly.type
_entity_poly.pdbx_seq_one_letter_code
_entity_poly.pdbx_strand_id
1 'polypeptide(L)'
;MAIQATVKPRRIGQRRRAYNEFEWEALPKVSAVDRASIQVVYVPALRNAADRVTELLKGRLWRAALWSADLGARAIEGAELIQNQFDQEAPASFIIERLTHRWQQVYEGDTDTLPNLRLIESRIEELVRRAEFVFYPDEAGRSRALSDLSDGQRSLFHIALTAATLETEQDALELVAAESPFDQEKLRRTHLTILAIEEPENSLSPFFLSRIVTQAREIGQMSTAQAIISSHSASILSRIEADEVRYFRLDRHTRRACVRMLTLPEDDGAASAYVRLAVRSYPELYFARFVILAEGDSERIVLPRLAEARGVPLDPSFVPVVPLGGRYVSHFWRLLTDLGIPHATLLDFDLGRAHGGANMIRTAFAALEDVDRDLTANPLVVDGTISLDDLEDLADHDVLEAWEENDWLQALSHEAVYFSDPIDLDFAMLKAFPAAYQRPNPGGRGPRMTPEAIAEKKRVVLKTNGNPDIYDGDGWDNSFAWYPYLFLSRSKPETHLAALSRITRRNLARRAPLNCAPSSIMSKGFCFPSRMKNDASLAGRLAAKGR
;
A
#
# COMPACT_ATOMS: atom_id res chain seq x y z
N MET A 1 -12.14 -14.87 -16.65
CA MET A 1 -11.80 -13.48 -16.32
C MET A 1 -12.93 -12.60 -16.84
N ALA A 2 -13.91 -12.27 -15.99
CA ALA A 2 -14.95 -11.32 -16.37
C ALA A 2 -14.37 -9.92 -16.16
N ILE A 3 -14.08 -9.23 -17.25
CA ILE A 3 -13.55 -7.87 -17.24
C ILE A 3 -14.73 -6.93 -17.43
N GLN A 4 -15.08 -6.18 -16.38
CA GLN A 4 -16.03 -5.07 -16.46
C GLN A 4 -15.24 -3.78 -16.70
N ALA A 5 -15.49 -3.15 -17.85
CA ALA A 5 -15.01 -1.82 -18.17
C ALA A 5 -15.92 -0.77 -17.51
N THR A 6 -15.43 -0.08 -16.50
CA THR A 6 -16.07 1.14 -15.99
C THR A 6 -15.60 2.33 -16.82
N VAL A 7 -16.50 2.87 -17.65
CA VAL A 7 -16.38 4.17 -18.29
C VAL A 7 -16.27 5.26 -17.20
N LYS A 8 -15.42 6.28 -17.44
CA LYS A 8 -15.11 7.44 -16.57
C LYS A 8 -16.24 7.88 -15.62
N PRO A 9 -15.92 8.33 -14.39
CA PRO A 9 -16.89 8.98 -13.52
C PRO A 9 -17.17 10.38 -14.07
N ARG A 10 -18.17 10.53 -14.94
CA ARG A 10 -18.89 11.79 -15.01
C ARG A 10 -19.69 11.92 -13.72
N ARG A 11 -19.59 13.08 -13.06
CA ARG A 11 -20.43 13.49 -11.92
C ARG A 11 -21.88 13.06 -12.15
N ILE A 12 -22.28 11.95 -11.54
CA ILE A 12 -23.66 11.51 -11.48
C ILE A 12 -23.89 11.20 -10.01
N GLY A 13 -24.75 12.01 -9.40
CA GLY A 13 -25.15 11.85 -8.01
C GLY A 13 -25.65 10.43 -7.73
N GLN A 14 -25.31 9.95 -6.54
CA GLN A 14 -25.96 8.88 -5.79
C GLN A 14 -26.87 7.95 -6.62
N ARG A 15 -26.29 6.90 -7.20
CA ARG A 15 -26.98 5.60 -7.31
C ARG A 15 -26.00 4.49 -6.99
N ARG A 16 -25.94 4.12 -5.70
CA ARG A 16 -25.48 2.80 -5.25
C ARG A 16 -26.40 1.76 -5.89
N ARG A 17 -26.05 1.23 -7.07
CA ARG A 17 -26.60 -0.05 -7.54
C ARG A 17 -25.77 -1.16 -6.90
N ALA A 18 -26.42 -1.98 -6.08
CA ALA A 18 -25.83 -3.14 -5.46
C ALA A 18 -25.32 -4.10 -6.56
N TYR A 19 -24.06 -4.52 -6.45
CA TYR A 19 -23.41 -5.48 -7.36
C TYR A 19 -24.00 -6.91 -7.27
N ASN A 20 -25.03 -7.15 -6.45
CA ASN A 20 -25.55 -8.48 -6.10
C ASN A 20 -26.76 -8.94 -6.94
N GLU A 21 -27.20 -8.19 -7.95
CA GLU A 21 -28.36 -8.52 -8.80
C GLU A 21 -27.99 -8.91 -10.25
N PHE A 22 -26.81 -9.51 -10.48
CA PHE A 22 -26.48 -10.05 -11.80
C PHE A 22 -26.51 -11.58 -11.81
N GLU A 23 -27.51 -12.16 -12.49
CA GLU A 23 -27.51 -13.56 -12.86
C GLU A 23 -26.48 -13.80 -13.97
N TRP A 24 -25.27 -14.18 -13.57
CA TRP A 24 -24.15 -14.46 -14.48
C TRP A 24 -24.48 -15.51 -15.55
N GLU A 25 -25.39 -16.44 -15.24
CA GLU A 25 -25.84 -17.50 -16.14
C GLU A 25 -26.79 -17.00 -17.24
N ALA A 26 -27.45 -15.85 -17.03
CA ALA A 26 -28.37 -15.25 -17.99
C ALA A 26 -27.68 -14.28 -18.98
N LEU A 27 -26.39 -14.00 -18.80
CA LEU A 27 -25.64 -13.11 -19.69
C LEU A 27 -25.27 -13.81 -21.01
N PRO A 28 -25.55 -13.18 -22.17
CA PRO A 28 -25.14 -13.75 -23.46
C PRO A 28 -23.63 -13.91 -23.52
N LYS A 29 -23.16 -15.06 -24.04
CA LYS A 29 -21.73 -15.29 -24.25
C LYS A 29 -21.19 -14.27 -25.25
N VAL A 30 -20.13 -13.56 -24.85
CA VAL A 30 -19.44 -12.61 -25.73
C VAL A 30 -18.80 -13.36 -26.89
N SER A 31 -19.09 -12.95 -28.13
CA SER A 31 -18.55 -13.60 -29.33
C SER A 31 -17.02 -13.49 -29.37
N ALA A 32 -16.35 -14.33 -30.18
CA ALA A 32 -14.90 -14.21 -30.36
C ALA A 32 -14.51 -12.87 -31.01
N VAL A 33 -15.37 -12.33 -31.89
CA VAL A 33 -15.15 -11.05 -32.56
C VAL A 33 -15.24 -9.89 -31.57
N ASP A 34 -16.27 -9.89 -30.72
CA ASP A 34 -16.44 -8.86 -29.70
C ASP A 34 -15.36 -8.95 -28.62
N ARG A 35 -14.94 -10.16 -28.23
CA ARG A 35 -13.78 -10.34 -27.33
C ARG A 35 -12.50 -9.79 -27.92
N ALA A 36 -12.29 -9.94 -29.22
CA ALA A 36 -11.12 -9.39 -29.91
C ALA A 36 -11.11 -7.84 -29.97
N SER A 37 -12.21 -7.17 -29.61
CA SER A 37 -12.26 -5.71 -29.47
C SER A 37 -11.68 -5.19 -28.15
N ILE A 38 -11.44 -6.10 -27.19
CA ILE A 38 -10.80 -5.80 -25.90
C ILE A 38 -9.39 -6.39 -25.92
N GLN A 39 -8.40 -5.56 -25.68
CA GLN A 39 -7.00 -5.98 -25.57
C GLN A 39 -6.54 -5.89 -24.13
N VAL A 40 -5.74 -6.86 -23.71
CA VAL A 40 -4.99 -6.78 -22.44
C VAL A 40 -3.52 -6.80 -22.78
N VAL A 41 -2.81 -5.74 -22.38
CA VAL A 41 -1.35 -5.67 -22.40
C VAL A 41 -0.87 -5.88 -20.97
N TYR A 42 -0.23 -7.01 -20.73
CA TYR A 42 0.23 -7.40 -19.39
C TYR A 42 1.75 -7.28 -19.29
N VAL A 43 2.20 -6.47 -18.33
CA VAL A 43 3.61 -6.27 -17.98
C VAL A 43 3.89 -7.05 -16.69
N PRO A 44 4.49 -8.25 -16.76
CA PRO A 44 4.70 -9.11 -15.59
C PRO A 44 5.81 -8.60 -14.67
N ALA A 45 5.80 -9.06 -13.42
CA ALA A 45 6.84 -8.78 -12.43
C ALA A 45 8.22 -9.37 -12.82
N LEU A 46 8.24 -10.63 -13.28
CA LEU A 46 9.44 -11.34 -13.76
C LEU A 46 9.56 -11.19 -15.28
N ARG A 47 10.61 -10.49 -15.70
CA ARG A 47 10.66 -9.79 -17.00
C ARG A 47 11.31 -10.62 -18.09
N ASN A 48 10.57 -11.56 -18.67
CA ASN A 48 10.85 -11.94 -20.05
C ASN A 48 10.22 -10.91 -21.01
N ALA A 49 10.72 -9.68 -20.94
CA ALA A 49 10.19 -8.55 -21.70
C ALA A 49 10.47 -8.69 -23.20
N ALA A 50 11.48 -9.47 -23.59
CA ALA A 50 11.86 -9.67 -24.99
C ALA A 50 10.69 -10.31 -25.76
N ASP A 51 10.13 -11.41 -25.26
CA ASP A 51 9.03 -12.11 -25.93
C ASP A 51 7.79 -11.22 -26.10
N ARG A 52 7.48 -10.38 -25.10
CA ARG A 52 6.31 -9.47 -25.14
C ARG A 52 6.52 -8.30 -26.10
N VAL A 53 7.71 -7.74 -26.12
CA VAL A 53 8.09 -6.71 -27.12
C VAL A 53 8.01 -7.31 -28.52
N THR A 54 8.51 -8.53 -28.72
CA THR A 54 8.42 -9.23 -30.00
C THR A 54 6.97 -9.54 -30.40
N GLU A 55 6.09 -9.91 -29.46
CA GLU A 55 4.66 -10.08 -29.73
C GLU A 55 4.00 -8.76 -30.17
N LEU A 56 4.37 -7.65 -29.54
CA LEU A 56 3.86 -6.32 -29.86
C LEU A 56 4.35 -5.86 -31.24
N LEU A 57 5.61 -6.15 -31.59
CA LEU A 57 6.18 -5.98 -32.93
C LEU A 57 5.52 -6.87 -33.99
N LYS A 58 5.26 -8.14 -33.68
CA LYS A 58 4.46 -9.03 -34.56
C LYS A 58 2.98 -8.66 -34.58
N GLY A 59 2.61 -7.63 -33.80
CA GLY A 59 1.26 -7.17 -33.56
C GLY A 59 0.60 -6.52 -34.78
N ARG A 60 -0.35 -5.64 -34.50
CA ARG A 60 -1.30 -5.12 -35.48
C ARG A 60 -0.71 -4.02 -36.35
N LEU A 61 -0.01 -3.07 -35.71
CA LEU A 61 0.60 -1.93 -36.39
C LEU A 61 1.50 -2.38 -37.55
N TRP A 62 2.41 -3.30 -37.32
CA TRP A 62 3.34 -3.76 -38.35
C TRP A 62 2.67 -4.56 -39.47
N ARG A 63 1.56 -5.25 -39.19
CA ARG A 63 0.74 -5.92 -40.22
C ARG A 63 -0.12 -4.95 -41.03
N ALA A 64 -0.48 -3.81 -40.44
CA ALA A 64 -1.22 -2.75 -41.10
C ALA A 64 -0.30 -1.76 -41.81
N ALA A 65 1.00 -1.73 -41.51
CA ALA A 65 1.95 -0.80 -42.11
C ALA A 65 1.98 -0.95 -43.65
N LEU A 66 1.86 0.18 -44.35
CA LEU A 66 1.93 0.23 -45.80
C LEU A 66 3.39 0.41 -46.24
N TRP A 67 4.03 -0.70 -46.62
CA TRP A 67 5.39 -0.69 -47.14
C TRP A 67 5.42 -0.20 -48.59
N SER A 68 6.45 0.57 -48.95
CA SER A 68 6.63 1.02 -50.33
C SER A 68 6.94 -0.17 -51.25
N ALA A 69 6.45 -0.11 -52.49
CA ALA A 69 6.71 -1.15 -53.49
C ALA A 69 8.21 -1.28 -53.82
N ASP A 70 8.95 -0.17 -53.80
CA ASP A 70 10.40 -0.15 -54.00
C ASP A 70 11.15 -0.92 -52.91
N LEU A 71 10.77 -0.76 -51.63
CA LEU A 71 11.36 -1.52 -50.54
C LEU A 71 11.08 -3.02 -50.68
N GLY A 72 9.85 -3.39 -51.03
CA GLY A 72 9.45 -4.77 -51.27
C GLY A 72 10.25 -5.42 -52.40
N ALA A 73 10.42 -4.73 -53.53
CA ALA A 73 11.19 -5.23 -54.66
C ALA A 73 12.67 -5.44 -54.31
N ARG A 74 13.30 -4.48 -53.62
CA ARG A 74 14.71 -4.59 -53.18
C ARG A 74 14.92 -5.70 -52.16
N ALA A 75 13.95 -5.92 -51.26
CA ALA A 75 14.00 -7.01 -50.29
C ALA A 75 14.00 -8.39 -50.98
N ILE A 76 13.18 -8.56 -52.02
CA ILE A 76 13.13 -9.79 -52.82
C ILE A 76 14.47 -10.02 -53.53
N GLU A 77 14.98 -9.01 -54.23
CA GLU A 77 16.25 -9.10 -54.98
C GLU A 77 17.42 -9.46 -54.05
N GLY A 78 17.54 -8.79 -52.90
CA GLY A 78 18.59 -9.09 -51.92
C GLY A 78 18.45 -10.48 -51.30
N ALA A 79 17.22 -10.92 -51.04
CA ALA A 79 16.95 -12.26 -50.52
C ALA A 79 17.34 -13.36 -51.52
N GLU A 80 17.01 -13.18 -52.80
CA GLU A 80 17.40 -14.10 -53.87
C GLU A 80 18.91 -14.18 -54.04
N LEU A 81 19.61 -13.04 -53.96
CA LEU A 81 21.07 -13.00 -54.07
C LEU A 81 21.73 -13.82 -52.96
N ILE A 82 21.31 -13.64 -51.71
CA ILE A 82 21.87 -14.37 -50.56
C ILE A 82 21.49 -15.86 -50.63
N GLN A 83 20.25 -16.17 -51.00
CA GLN A 83 19.79 -17.57 -51.13
C GLN A 83 20.58 -18.32 -52.21
N ASN A 84 20.78 -17.70 -53.38
CA ASN A 84 21.56 -18.31 -54.47
C ASN A 84 23.02 -18.58 -54.06
N GLN A 85 23.62 -17.71 -53.24
CA GLN A 85 24.95 -17.95 -52.69
C GLN A 85 24.94 -19.11 -51.69
N PHE A 86 23.95 -19.15 -50.78
CA PHE A 86 23.81 -20.22 -49.81
C PHE A 86 23.62 -21.60 -50.46
N ASP A 87 22.83 -21.70 -51.53
CA ASP A 87 22.57 -22.97 -52.22
C ASP A 87 23.84 -23.55 -52.87
N GLN A 88 24.81 -22.68 -53.21
CA GLN A 88 26.11 -23.07 -53.78
C GLN A 88 27.13 -23.48 -52.71
N GLU A 89 26.87 -23.23 -51.43
CA GLU A 89 27.77 -23.61 -50.35
C GLU A 89 27.78 -25.14 -50.18
N ALA A 90 28.98 -25.73 -50.14
CA ALA A 90 29.17 -27.17 -50.05
C ALA A 90 28.41 -27.82 -48.87
N PRO A 91 28.33 -27.22 -47.67
CA PRO A 91 27.52 -27.74 -46.58
C PRO A 91 26.02 -27.84 -46.89
N ALA A 92 25.43 -26.83 -47.55
CA ALA A 92 24.01 -26.80 -47.86
C ALA A 92 23.64 -27.91 -48.85
N SER A 93 24.40 -28.00 -49.95
CA SER A 93 24.27 -29.06 -50.95
C SER A 93 24.42 -30.46 -50.33
N PHE A 94 25.44 -30.66 -49.48
CA PHE A 94 25.70 -31.95 -48.83
C PHE A 94 24.55 -32.43 -47.92
N ILE A 95 23.87 -31.51 -47.24
CA ILE A 95 22.71 -31.78 -46.39
C ILE A 95 21.47 -32.07 -47.24
N ILE A 96 21.15 -31.19 -48.20
CA ILE A 96 19.95 -31.29 -49.04
C ILE A 96 19.91 -32.61 -49.80
N GLU A 97 21.04 -33.06 -50.34
CA GLU A 97 21.14 -34.30 -51.11
C GLU A 97 20.77 -35.53 -50.27
N ARG A 98 21.26 -35.60 -49.02
CA ARG A 98 20.94 -36.67 -48.08
C ARG A 98 19.49 -36.60 -47.60
N LEU A 99 19.00 -35.40 -47.35
CA LEU A 99 17.64 -35.17 -46.86
C LEU A 99 16.61 -35.54 -47.93
N THR A 100 16.89 -35.20 -49.19
CA THR A 100 16.11 -35.60 -50.37
C THR A 100 16.06 -37.11 -50.49
N HIS A 101 17.22 -37.78 -50.45
CA HIS A 101 17.27 -39.24 -50.54
C HIS A 101 16.47 -39.93 -49.42
N ARG A 102 16.57 -39.45 -48.17
CA ARG A 102 15.80 -40.01 -47.05
C ARG A 102 14.30 -39.71 -47.17
N TRP A 103 13.93 -38.53 -47.64
CA TRP A 103 12.54 -38.15 -47.81
C TRP A 103 11.83 -39.03 -48.86
N GLN A 104 12.50 -39.29 -49.98
CA GLN A 104 12.01 -40.18 -51.04
C GLN A 104 11.83 -41.63 -50.59
N GLN A 105 12.50 -42.06 -49.51
CA GLN A 105 12.29 -43.41 -48.94
C GLN A 105 11.02 -43.55 -48.10
N VAL A 106 10.45 -42.43 -47.64
CA VAL A 106 9.33 -42.42 -46.70
C VAL A 106 8.07 -41.78 -47.27
N TYR A 107 8.17 -41.11 -48.41
CA TYR A 107 7.08 -40.36 -49.02
C TYR A 107 7.02 -40.62 -50.53
N GLU A 108 5.88 -41.15 -51.00
CA GLU A 108 5.63 -41.57 -52.39
C GLU A 108 4.59 -40.70 -53.13
N GLY A 109 4.33 -39.48 -52.66
CA GLY A 109 3.40 -38.56 -53.33
C GLY A 109 4.00 -37.87 -54.55
N ASP A 110 3.14 -37.34 -55.43
CA ASP A 110 3.56 -36.58 -56.63
C ASP A 110 3.95 -35.11 -56.33
N THR A 111 3.55 -34.59 -55.17
CA THR A 111 3.88 -33.24 -54.68
C THR A 111 4.78 -33.31 -53.46
N ASP A 112 5.55 -32.27 -53.17
CA ASP A 112 6.38 -32.17 -51.95
C ASP A 112 7.58 -33.15 -51.90
N THR A 113 8.05 -33.62 -53.06
CA THR A 113 9.12 -34.64 -53.19
C THR A 113 10.54 -34.11 -53.00
N LEU A 114 10.74 -32.80 -53.13
CA LEU A 114 12.05 -32.16 -53.11
C LEU A 114 12.15 -31.18 -51.94
N PRO A 115 12.84 -31.56 -50.84
CA PRO A 115 13.07 -30.63 -49.75
C PRO A 115 14.08 -29.55 -50.19
N ASN A 116 13.79 -28.30 -49.84
CA ASN A 116 14.70 -27.17 -50.04
C ASN A 116 14.94 -26.44 -48.71
N LEU A 117 16.16 -25.92 -48.51
CA LEU A 117 16.54 -25.15 -47.33
C LEU A 117 16.48 -23.65 -47.63
N ARG A 118 15.53 -22.96 -47.02
CA ARG A 118 15.43 -21.49 -47.12
C ARG A 118 16.20 -20.81 -45.99
N LEU A 119 17.21 -20.01 -46.33
CA LEU A 119 18.02 -19.26 -45.36
C LEU A 119 17.36 -17.93 -44.97
N ILE A 120 16.85 -17.20 -45.95
CA ILE A 120 16.29 -15.85 -45.78
C ILE A 120 14.86 -15.77 -46.31
N GLU A 121 14.03 -14.97 -45.66
CA GLU A 121 12.68 -14.67 -46.15
C GLU A 121 12.72 -13.54 -47.18
N SER A 122 12.05 -13.74 -48.32
CA SER A 122 11.96 -12.73 -49.38
C SER A 122 10.78 -11.77 -49.21
N ARG A 123 9.85 -12.09 -48.31
CA ARG A 123 8.67 -11.28 -48.04
C ARG A 123 8.98 -10.22 -47.00
N ILE A 124 8.74 -8.96 -47.35
CA ILE A 124 8.98 -7.83 -46.45
C ILE A 124 8.23 -7.99 -45.13
N GLU A 125 7.02 -8.58 -45.15
CA GLU A 125 6.24 -8.79 -43.92
C GLU A 125 6.91 -9.78 -42.96
N GLU A 126 7.59 -10.80 -43.48
CA GLU A 126 8.30 -11.79 -42.67
C GLU A 126 9.67 -11.26 -42.20
N LEU A 127 10.34 -10.43 -43.00
CA LEU A 127 11.57 -9.75 -42.60
C LEU A 127 11.32 -8.77 -41.44
N VAL A 128 10.28 -7.95 -41.56
CA VAL A 128 9.89 -6.98 -40.52
C VAL A 128 9.48 -7.68 -39.23
N ARG A 129 8.83 -8.85 -39.29
CA ARG A 129 8.50 -9.66 -38.10
C ARG A 129 9.70 -10.17 -37.32
N ARG A 130 10.89 -10.18 -37.94
CA ARG A 130 12.17 -10.56 -37.31
C ARG A 130 12.98 -9.34 -36.88
N ALA A 131 12.49 -8.12 -37.09
CA ALA A 131 13.16 -6.92 -36.63
C ALA A 131 13.31 -6.94 -35.10
N GLU A 132 14.49 -6.57 -34.62
CA GLU A 132 14.81 -6.46 -33.20
C GLU A 132 15.09 -5.01 -32.82
N PHE A 133 14.73 -4.63 -31.60
CA PHE A 133 15.10 -3.33 -31.06
C PHE A 133 16.54 -3.34 -30.56
N VAL A 134 17.28 -2.35 -31.01
CA VAL A 134 18.67 -2.09 -30.63
C VAL A 134 18.75 -0.68 -30.03
N PHE A 135 19.47 -0.56 -28.93
CA PHE A 135 19.61 0.67 -28.15
C PHE A 135 21.00 1.25 -28.35
N TYR A 136 21.06 2.55 -28.62
CA TYR A 136 22.30 3.28 -28.86
C TYR A 136 22.23 4.70 -28.27
N PRO A 137 23.33 5.25 -27.76
CA PRO A 137 24.62 4.60 -27.49
C PRO A 137 24.64 3.88 -26.14
N ASP A 138 25.52 2.87 -25.99
CA ASP A 138 25.99 2.43 -24.68
C ASP A 138 27.01 3.40 -24.07
N GLU A 139 27.48 3.10 -22.86
CA GLU A 139 28.52 3.91 -22.18
C GLU A 139 29.83 4.00 -22.99
N ALA A 140 30.04 3.08 -23.93
CA ALA A 140 31.18 3.01 -24.84
C ALA A 140 30.83 3.41 -26.28
N GLY A 141 29.64 3.99 -26.55
CA GLY A 141 29.23 4.38 -27.90
C GLY A 141 28.84 3.23 -28.83
N ARG A 142 28.42 2.08 -28.30
CA ARG A 142 28.03 0.88 -29.07
C ARG A 142 26.53 0.63 -29.00
N SER A 143 26.06 -0.23 -29.90
CA SER A 143 24.71 -0.78 -29.91
C SER A 143 24.55 -1.90 -28.89
N ARG A 144 23.41 -1.93 -28.19
CA ARG A 144 23.04 -3.00 -27.24
C ARG A 144 21.69 -3.60 -27.59
N ALA A 145 21.55 -4.91 -27.42
CA ALA A 145 20.27 -5.58 -27.62
C ALA A 145 19.33 -5.32 -26.42
N LEU A 146 18.02 -5.57 -26.62
CA LEU A 146 17.03 -5.53 -25.55
C LEU A 146 17.39 -6.48 -24.38
N SER A 147 18.02 -7.61 -24.69
CA SER A 147 18.54 -8.58 -23.71
C SER A 147 19.66 -8.02 -22.83
N ASP A 148 20.30 -6.92 -23.22
CA ASP A 148 21.41 -6.36 -22.46
C ASP A 148 20.95 -5.22 -21.53
N LEU A 149 19.68 -4.79 -21.67
CA LEU A 149 19.07 -3.83 -20.76
C LEU A 149 18.84 -4.46 -19.40
N SER A 150 19.01 -3.66 -18.33
CA SER A 150 18.60 -4.06 -16.99
C SER A 150 17.09 -4.33 -16.97
N ASP A 151 16.67 -5.20 -16.05
CA ASP A 151 15.25 -5.49 -15.81
C ASP A 151 14.42 -4.20 -15.72
N GLY A 152 14.91 -3.20 -14.99
CA GLY A 152 14.34 -1.86 -14.89
C GLY A 152 14.07 -1.19 -16.23
N GLN A 153 15.09 -1.12 -17.07
CA GLN A 153 15.02 -0.51 -18.39
C GLN A 153 14.09 -1.27 -19.34
N ARG A 154 14.07 -2.60 -19.27
CA ARG A 154 13.17 -3.44 -20.07
C ARG A 154 11.69 -3.14 -19.80
N SER A 155 11.31 -2.99 -18.53
CA SER A 155 9.92 -2.62 -18.18
C SER A 155 9.55 -1.22 -18.66
N LEU A 156 10.45 -0.25 -18.48
CA LEU A 156 10.22 1.11 -18.98
C LEU A 156 10.04 1.11 -20.50
N PHE A 157 10.87 0.35 -21.22
CA PHE A 157 10.75 0.22 -22.67
C PHE A 157 9.42 -0.44 -23.08
N HIS A 158 8.98 -1.48 -22.39
CA HIS A 158 7.72 -2.15 -22.70
C HIS A 158 6.50 -1.23 -22.50
N ILE A 159 6.48 -0.44 -21.42
CA ILE A 159 5.40 0.53 -21.18
C ILE A 159 5.44 1.65 -22.23
N ALA A 160 6.62 2.20 -22.52
CA ALA A 160 6.79 3.24 -23.54
C ALA A 160 6.38 2.75 -24.95
N LEU A 161 6.76 1.52 -25.32
CA LEU A 161 6.37 0.90 -26.59
C LEU A 161 4.85 0.69 -26.67
N THR A 162 4.22 0.32 -25.55
CA THR A 162 2.76 0.19 -25.47
C THR A 162 2.08 1.54 -25.66
N ALA A 163 2.55 2.59 -24.97
CA ALA A 163 2.05 3.96 -25.13
C ALA A 163 2.15 4.40 -26.60
N ALA A 164 3.35 4.34 -27.17
CA ALA A 164 3.61 4.73 -28.55
C ALA A 164 2.75 3.94 -29.55
N THR A 165 2.49 2.67 -29.28
CA THR A 165 1.62 1.84 -30.11
C THR A 165 0.17 2.30 -30.06
N LEU A 166 -0.36 2.58 -28.87
CA LEU A 166 -1.74 3.08 -28.72
C LEU A 166 -1.91 4.47 -29.32
N GLU A 167 -0.94 5.36 -29.13
CA GLU A 167 -0.90 6.69 -29.75
C GLU A 167 -0.86 6.58 -31.27
N THR A 168 0.05 5.76 -31.82
CA THR A 168 0.15 5.54 -33.27
C THR A 168 -1.14 4.94 -33.84
N GLU A 169 -1.76 3.98 -33.16
CA GLU A 169 -3.05 3.40 -33.59
C GLU A 169 -4.15 4.46 -33.60
N GLN A 170 -4.20 5.35 -32.59
CA GLN A 170 -5.18 6.43 -32.53
C GLN A 170 -4.96 7.46 -33.64
N ASP A 171 -3.73 7.96 -33.79
CA ASP A 171 -3.37 8.96 -34.80
C ASP A 171 -3.64 8.42 -36.22
N ALA A 172 -3.24 7.17 -36.48
CA ALA A 172 -3.45 6.53 -37.78
C ALA A 172 -4.93 6.37 -38.15
N LEU A 173 -5.83 6.25 -37.17
CA LEU A 173 -7.28 6.17 -37.35
C LEU A 173 -7.97 7.55 -37.46
N GLU A 174 -7.32 8.62 -36.98
CA GLU A 174 -7.80 10.01 -37.10
C GLU A 174 -7.44 10.63 -38.46
N LEU A 175 -6.36 10.17 -39.09
CA LEU A 175 -5.95 10.60 -40.43
C LEU A 175 -6.96 10.22 -41.52
N VAL A 176 -6.97 10.99 -42.61
CA VAL A 176 -7.67 10.61 -43.84
C VAL A 176 -7.01 9.35 -44.41
N ALA A 177 -7.80 8.37 -44.86
CA ALA A 177 -7.31 7.06 -45.29
C ALA A 177 -6.18 7.11 -46.33
N ALA A 178 -6.19 8.10 -47.24
CA ALA A 178 -5.16 8.27 -48.27
C ALA A 178 -3.82 8.81 -47.73
N GLU A 179 -3.83 9.44 -46.55
CA GLU A 179 -2.65 10.04 -45.91
C GLU A 179 -2.10 9.16 -44.78
N SER A 180 -2.82 8.10 -44.40
CA SER A 180 -2.40 7.20 -43.33
C SER A 180 -1.24 6.30 -43.79
N PRO A 181 -0.14 6.20 -43.02
CA PRO A 181 0.93 5.23 -43.28
C PRO A 181 0.52 3.79 -42.97
N PHE A 182 -0.71 3.59 -42.48
CA PHE A 182 -1.26 2.29 -42.14
C PHE A 182 -2.58 2.03 -42.88
N ASP A 183 -2.78 0.78 -43.25
CA ASP A 183 -4.03 0.24 -43.75
C ASP A 183 -5.08 0.25 -42.62
N GLN A 184 -5.97 1.26 -42.66
CA GLN A 184 -7.01 1.46 -41.65
C GLN A 184 -8.02 0.31 -41.56
N GLU A 185 -8.21 -0.49 -42.63
CA GLU A 185 -9.11 -1.65 -42.58
C GLU A 185 -8.47 -2.81 -41.79
N LYS A 186 -7.14 -2.94 -41.88
CA LYS A 186 -6.37 -3.91 -41.09
C LYS A 186 -6.15 -3.46 -39.65
N LEU A 187 -6.21 -2.15 -39.38
CA LEU A 187 -6.26 -1.58 -38.03
C LEU A 187 -7.64 -1.84 -37.41
N ARG A 188 -7.80 -3.01 -36.78
CA ARG A 188 -9.01 -3.27 -35.98
C ARG A 188 -9.11 -2.25 -34.85
N ARG A 189 -10.26 -1.56 -34.75
CA ARG A 189 -10.59 -0.69 -33.62
C ARG A 189 -10.70 -1.49 -32.33
N THR A 190 -9.68 -1.38 -31.49
CA THR A 190 -9.75 -1.83 -30.10
C THR A 190 -10.61 -0.81 -29.35
N HIS A 191 -11.75 -1.25 -28.81
CA HIS A 191 -12.65 -0.36 -28.07
C HIS A 191 -12.14 -0.13 -26.65
N LEU A 192 -11.38 -1.09 -26.11
CA LEU A 192 -10.76 -1.01 -24.81
C LEU A 192 -9.41 -1.74 -24.77
N THR A 193 -8.36 -1.02 -24.43
CA THR A 193 -7.06 -1.57 -24.06
C THR A 193 -6.88 -1.50 -22.55
N ILE A 194 -6.56 -2.62 -21.93
CA ILE A 194 -6.24 -2.71 -20.51
C ILE A 194 -4.74 -2.91 -20.39
N LEU A 195 -4.05 -1.90 -19.89
CA LEU A 195 -2.65 -2.01 -19.47
C LEU A 195 -2.60 -2.50 -18.03
N ALA A 196 -2.18 -3.74 -17.82
CA ALA A 196 -2.00 -4.33 -16.49
C ALA A 196 -0.50 -4.41 -16.16
N ILE A 197 -0.05 -3.59 -15.22
CA ILE A 197 1.35 -3.54 -14.76
C ILE A 197 1.45 -4.23 -13.41
N GLU A 198 2.24 -5.29 -13.35
CA GLU A 198 2.47 -6.04 -12.12
C GLU A 198 3.77 -5.61 -11.44
N GLU A 199 3.66 -5.18 -10.18
CA GLU A 199 4.78 -4.87 -9.28
C GLU A 199 5.92 -4.08 -9.96
N PRO A 200 5.63 -2.87 -10.49
CA PRO A 200 6.64 -2.07 -11.19
C PRO A 200 7.83 -1.67 -10.31
N GLU A 201 7.74 -1.81 -8.99
CA GLU A 201 8.82 -1.62 -8.02
C GLU A 201 9.92 -2.67 -8.10
N ASN A 202 9.64 -3.86 -8.63
CA ASN A 202 10.63 -4.92 -8.71
C ASN A 202 11.80 -4.48 -9.60
N SER A 203 13.03 -4.69 -9.14
CA SER A 203 14.26 -4.32 -9.87
C SER A 203 14.36 -2.85 -10.29
N LEU A 204 13.61 -1.93 -9.66
CA LEU A 204 13.62 -0.49 -9.94
C LEU A 204 13.79 0.35 -8.69
N SER A 205 14.53 1.45 -8.83
CA SER A 205 14.60 2.47 -7.79
C SER A 205 13.24 3.19 -7.65
N PRO A 206 12.84 3.62 -6.43
CA PRO A 206 11.60 4.37 -6.21
C PRO A 206 11.45 5.65 -7.05
N PHE A 207 12.56 6.20 -7.58
CA PHE A 207 12.52 7.36 -8.47
C PHE A 207 11.98 7.02 -9.87
N PHE A 208 12.11 5.78 -10.34
CA PHE A 208 11.55 5.36 -11.62
C PHE A 208 10.04 5.08 -11.53
N LEU A 209 9.53 4.75 -10.34
CA LEU A 209 8.11 4.51 -10.13
C LEU A 209 7.24 5.72 -10.48
N SER A 210 7.72 6.95 -10.26
CA SER A 210 6.96 8.14 -10.66
C SER A 210 6.76 8.20 -12.18
N ARG A 211 7.80 7.87 -12.95
CA ARG A 211 7.72 7.83 -14.43
C ARG A 211 6.74 6.77 -14.91
N ILE A 212 6.76 5.59 -14.30
CA ILE A 212 5.81 4.50 -14.62
C ILE A 212 4.38 4.92 -14.32
N VAL A 213 4.13 5.48 -13.13
CA VAL A 213 2.80 5.95 -12.75
C VAL A 213 2.32 7.07 -13.68
N THR A 214 3.19 8.01 -14.08
CA THR A 214 2.85 9.05 -15.06
C THR A 214 2.46 8.46 -16.41
N GLN A 215 3.25 7.55 -16.98
CA GLN A 215 2.91 6.90 -18.26
C GLN A 215 1.61 6.09 -18.17
N ALA A 216 1.41 5.36 -17.07
CA ALA A 216 0.16 4.63 -16.85
C ALA A 216 -1.05 5.58 -16.78
N ARG A 217 -0.89 6.78 -16.20
CA ARG A 217 -1.95 7.81 -16.20
C ARG A 217 -2.20 8.36 -17.60
N GLU A 218 -1.16 8.68 -18.35
CA GLU A 218 -1.28 9.18 -19.73
C GLU A 218 -2.08 8.18 -20.58
N ILE A 219 -1.70 6.91 -20.54
CA ILE A 219 -2.44 5.83 -21.23
C ILE A 219 -3.87 5.73 -20.68
N GLY A 220 -4.06 5.76 -19.36
CA GLY A 220 -5.39 5.69 -18.74
C GLY A 220 -6.30 6.90 -19.00
N GLN A 221 -5.77 8.02 -19.51
CA GLN A 221 -6.56 9.19 -19.91
C GLN A 221 -7.19 9.04 -21.29
N MET A 222 -6.61 8.17 -22.14
CA MET A 222 -7.13 7.85 -23.47
C MET A 222 -8.56 7.30 -23.36
N SER A 223 -9.42 7.65 -24.30
CA SER A 223 -10.84 7.25 -24.27
C SER A 223 -11.05 5.73 -24.44
N THR A 224 -10.07 5.06 -25.01
CA THR A 224 -10.06 3.64 -25.36
C THR A 224 -9.15 2.81 -24.46
N ALA A 225 -8.64 3.35 -23.35
CA ALA A 225 -7.70 2.61 -22.49
C ALA A 225 -7.96 2.77 -20.99
N GLN A 226 -7.50 1.76 -20.25
CA GLN A 226 -7.50 1.71 -18.79
C GLN A 226 -6.17 1.14 -18.31
N ALA A 227 -5.55 1.80 -17.33
CA ALA A 227 -4.36 1.28 -16.66
C ALA A 227 -4.70 0.70 -15.28
N ILE A 228 -4.11 -0.43 -14.95
CA ILE A 228 -4.23 -1.13 -13.68
C ILE A 228 -2.81 -1.44 -13.21
N ILE A 229 -2.48 -1.05 -11.97
CA ILE A 229 -1.18 -1.33 -11.36
C ILE A 229 -1.42 -2.18 -10.11
N SER A 230 -0.74 -3.31 -10.00
CA SER A 230 -0.62 -4.02 -8.72
C SER A 230 0.71 -3.67 -8.05
N SER A 231 0.70 -3.57 -6.72
CA SER A 231 1.89 -3.19 -5.95
C SER A 231 1.79 -3.69 -4.52
N HIS A 232 2.95 -4.06 -3.97
CA HIS A 232 3.15 -4.30 -2.54
C HIS A 232 4.03 -3.20 -1.91
N SER A 233 4.33 -2.13 -2.66
CA SER A 233 5.24 -1.07 -2.25
C SER A 233 4.52 0.19 -1.78
N ALA A 234 4.87 0.59 -0.56
CA ALA A 234 4.48 1.85 0.05
C ALA A 234 4.87 3.08 -0.81
N SER A 235 5.90 2.95 -1.65
CA SER A 235 6.37 4.03 -2.53
C SER A 235 5.37 4.41 -3.62
N ILE A 236 4.48 3.50 -4.03
CA ILE A 236 3.47 3.79 -5.05
C ILE A 236 2.32 4.60 -4.47
N LEU A 237 1.94 4.35 -3.21
CA LEU A 237 0.82 5.01 -2.54
C LEU A 237 0.99 6.53 -2.44
N SER A 238 2.23 7.02 -2.34
CA SER A 238 2.49 8.48 -2.32
C SER A 238 2.33 9.16 -3.68
N ARG A 239 2.14 8.39 -4.77
CA ARG A 239 2.05 8.85 -6.17
C ARG A 239 0.66 8.65 -6.78
N ILE A 240 -0.28 8.11 -6.00
CA ILE A 240 -1.65 7.87 -6.41
C ILE A 240 -2.66 8.55 -5.50
N GLU A 241 -3.86 8.77 -6.03
CA GLU A 241 -4.97 9.29 -5.25
C GLU A 241 -5.62 8.13 -4.48
N ALA A 242 -6.12 8.40 -3.27
CA ALA A 242 -6.62 7.35 -2.39
C ALA A 242 -7.89 6.65 -2.95
N ASP A 243 -8.71 7.35 -3.73
CA ASP A 243 -9.91 6.81 -4.39
C ASP A 243 -9.59 5.87 -5.58
N GLU A 244 -8.37 5.95 -6.12
CA GLU A 244 -7.86 5.06 -7.16
C GLU A 244 -7.46 3.69 -6.61
N VAL A 245 -7.23 3.58 -5.30
CA VAL A 245 -6.74 2.36 -4.67
C VAL A 245 -7.86 1.34 -4.49
N ARG A 246 -7.55 0.09 -4.82
CA ARG A 246 -8.33 -1.09 -4.45
C ARG A 246 -7.47 -1.93 -3.53
N TYR A 247 -7.88 -2.02 -2.27
CA TYR A 247 -7.16 -2.76 -1.25
C TYR A 247 -7.59 -4.22 -1.25
N PHE A 248 -6.62 -5.12 -1.43
CA PHE A 248 -6.83 -6.56 -1.41
C PHE A 248 -6.32 -7.11 -0.07
N ARG A 249 -7.20 -7.81 0.67
CA ARG A 249 -6.82 -8.48 1.91
C ARG A 249 -7.32 -9.92 1.90
N LEU A 250 -6.42 -10.85 2.23
CA LEU A 250 -6.76 -12.26 2.38
C LEU A 250 -7.32 -12.51 3.77
N ASP A 251 -8.56 -13.00 3.83
CA ASP A 251 -9.08 -13.64 5.03
C ASP A 251 -8.40 -15.01 5.18
N ARG A 252 -7.66 -15.19 6.27
CA ARG A 252 -6.88 -16.41 6.53
C ARG A 252 -7.76 -17.60 6.89
N HIS A 253 -8.97 -17.38 7.41
CA HIS A 253 -9.89 -18.44 7.82
C HIS A 253 -10.66 -18.96 6.61
N THR A 254 -11.27 -18.06 5.84
CA THR A 254 -12.06 -18.44 4.66
C THR A 254 -11.22 -18.66 3.41
N ARG A 255 -9.95 -18.21 3.42
CA ARG A 255 -9.04 -18.16 2.25
C ARG A 255 -9.61 -17.36 1.08
N ARG A 256 -10.49 -16.40 1.36
CA ARG A 256 -11.09 -15.50 0.36
C ARG A 256 -10.40 -14.15 0.41
N ALA A 257 -10.13 -13.57 -0.75
CA ALA A 257 -9.71 -12.17 -0.82
C ALA A 257 -10.95 -11.28 -0.71
N CYS A 258 -10.90 -10.28 0.16
CA CYS A 258 -11.83 -9.15 0.11
C CYS A 258 -11.15 -8.01 -0.64
N VAL A 259 -11.94 -7.33 -1.48
CA VAL A 259 -11.51 -6.15 -2.23
C VAL A 259 -12.31 -4.98 -1.69
N ARG A 260 -11.60 -3.96 -1.21
CA ARG A 260 -12.21 -2.78 -0.58
C ARG A 260 -11.68 -1.51 -1.22
N MET A 261 -12.55 -0.50 -1.31
CA MET A 261 -12.14 0.86 -1.70
C MET A 261 -11.76 1.62 -0.43
N LEU A 262 -10.93 2.64 -0.58
CA LEU A 262 -10.72 3.58 0.51
C LEU A 262 -11.93 4.47 0.68
N THR A 263 -12.52 4.44 1.87
CA THR A 263 -13.53 5.42 2.26
C THR A 263 -12.83 6.69 2.71
N LEU A 264 -13.06 7.77 1.98
CA LEU A 264 -12.62 9.11 2.36
C LEU A 264 -13.83 9.86 2.93
N PRO A 265 -13.62 10.83 3.83
CA PRO A 265 -14.70 11.72 4.27
C PRO A 265 -15.38 12.41 3.08
N GLU A 266 -16.72 12.39 3.05
CA GLU A 266 -17.51 13.19 2.12
C GLU A 266 -17.43 14.67 2.52
N ASP A 267 -17.25 15.54 1.53
CA ASP A 267 -17.18 17.01 1.59
C ASP A 267 -15.90 17.69 2.14
N ASP A 268 -15.63 18.85 1.55
CA ASP A 268 -14.33 19.52 1.37
C ASP A 268 -13.83 20.30 2.61
N GLY A 269 -12.70 19.88 3.20
CA GLY A 269 -12.09 20.58 4.35
C GLY A 269 -10.80 19.96 4.87
N ALA A 270 -10.27 20.53 5.98
CA ALA A 270 -9.01 20.14 6.60
C ALA A 270 -8.96 18.64 6.99
N ALA A 271 -10.10 18.03 7.31
CA ALA A 271 -10.21 16.60 7.66
C ALA A 271 -9.90 15.67 6.48
N SER A 272 -10.51 15.90 5.31
CA SER A 272 -10.24 15.13 4.09
C SER A 272 -8.79 15.30 3.64
N ALA A 273 -8.27 16.53 3.70
CA ALA A 273 -6.87 16.82 3.43
C ALA A 273 -5.92 16.11 4.42
N TYR A 274 -6.28 16.09 5.70
CA TYR A 274 -5.49 15.44 6.74
C TYR A 274 -5.44 13.92 6.56
N VAL A 275 -6.57 13.27 6.31
CA VAL A 275 -6.61 11.82 6.06
C VAL A 275 -5.81 11.47 4.81
N ARG A 276 -5.97 12.24 3.71
CA ARG A 276 -5.17 12.03 2.49
C ARG A 276 -3.68 12.21 2.73
N LEU A 277 -3.31 13.25 3.47
CA LEU A 277 -1.91 13.49 3.84
C LEU A 277 -1.38 12.35 4.70
N ALA A 278 -2.12 11.94 5.72
CA ALA A 278 -1.66 10.93 6.66
C ALA A 278 -1.59 9.52 6.03
N VAL A 279 -2.52 9.18 5.14
CA VAL A 279 -2.45 8.01 4.26
C VAL A 279 -1.18 8.00 3.40
N ARG A 280 -0.78 9.16 2.88
CA ARG A 280 0.46 9.31 2.10
C ARG A 280 1.71 9.33 2.96
N SER A 281 1.61 9.84 4.19
CA SER A 281 2.72 9.93 5.14
C SER A 281 3.01 8.61 5.84
N TYR A 282 2.01 7.73 6.00
CA TYR A 282 2.13 6.43 6.69
C TYR A 282 1.64 5.26 5.82
N PRO A 283 2.20 5.07 4.62
CA PRO A 283 1.75 4.03 3.68
C PRO A 283 1.98 2.60 4.20
N GLU A 284 2.79 2.40 5.24
CA GLU A 284 2.95 1.13 5.95
C GLU A 284 1.64 0.59 6.55
N LEU A 285 0.64 1.46 6.83
CA LEU A 285 -0.65 1.03 7.36
C LEU A 285 -1.36 0.03 6.45
N TYR A 286 -1.18 0.14 5.13
CA TYR A 286 -1.82 -0.75 4.16
C TYR A 286 -1.27 -2.17 4.18
N PHE A 287 0.01 -2.30 4.55
CA PHE A 287 0.70 -3.60 4.59
C PHE A 287 0.68 -4.20 6.00
N ALA A 288 0.04 -3.52 6.96
CA ALA A 288 -0.01 -3.92 8.34
C ALA A 288 -0.90 -5.15 8.57
N ARG A 289 -0.43 -6.02 9.47
CA ARG A 289 -1.28 -7.06 10.08
C ARG A 289 -2.20 -6.46 11.14
N PHE A 290 -1.68 -5.49 11.88
CA PHE A 290 -2.34 -4.74 12.95
C PHE A 290 -1.75 -3.34 12.99
N VAL A 291 -2.54 -2.30 13.25
CA VAL A 291 -2.04 -0.91 13.38
C VAL A 291 -2.19 -0.43 14.81
N ILE A 292 -1.13 0.14 15.39
CA ILE A 292 -1.23 0.91 16.63
C ILE A 292 -1.30 2.37 16.24
N LEU A 293 -2.45 2.99 16.48
CA LEU A 293 -2.62 4.43 16.40
C LEU A 293 -2.18 5.05 17.72
N ALA A 294 -1.44 6.15 17.68
CA ALA A 294 -0.83 6.76 18.87
C ALA A 294 -0.84 8.29 18.73
N GLU A 295 -0.75 9.10 19.78
CA GLU A 295 -0.90 10.56 19.64
C GLU A 295 0.32 11.30 19.04
N GLY A 296 1.54 10.79 19.25
CA GLY A 296 2.74 11.53 18.84
C GLY A 296 3.98 10.70 18.53
N ASP A 297 5.10 11.41 18.38
CA ASP A 297 6.39 10.80 18.09
C ASP A 297 7.02 10.07 19.29
N SER A 298 6.60 10.41 20.51
CA SER A 298 7.03 9.72 21.73
C SER A 298 6.67 8.24 21.67
N GLU A 299 5.44 7.93 21.27
CA GLU A 299 4.89 6.58 21.17
C GLU A 299 5.66 5.76 20.14
N ARG A 300 6.03 6.37 19.00
CA ARG A 300 6.82 5.72 17.94
C ARG A 300 8.20 5.27 18.41
N ILE A 301 8.75 5.89 19.46
CA ILE A 301 10.04 5.52 20.03
C ILE A 301 9.88 4.56 21.20
N VAL A 302 8.90 4.84 22.07
CA VAL A 302 8.71 4.10 23.32
C VAL A 302 8.02 2.76 23.07
N LEU A 303 6.91 2.72 22.33
CA LEU A 303 6.10 1.51 22.16
C LEU A 303 6.88 0.36 21.51
N PRO A 304 7.67 0.53 20.44
CA PRO A 304 8.47 -0.56 19.90
C PRO A 304 9.45 -1.16 20.91
N ARG A 305 10.07 -0.32 21.75
CA ARG A 305 11.00 -0.77 22.80
C ARG A 305 10.28 -1.50 23.94
N LEU A 306 9.09 -1.05 24.32
CA LEU A 306 8.24 -1.74 25.29
C LEU A 306 7.82 -3.12 24.79
N ALA A 307 7.40 -3.21 23.53
CA ALA A 307 6.99 -4.46 22.90
C ALA A 307 8.16 -5.44 22.78
N GLU A 308 9.31 -4.96 22.30
CA GLU A 308 10.54 -5.74 22.19
C GLU A 308 10.98 -6.26 23.57
N ALA A 309 10.87 -5.44 24.62
CA ALA A 309 11.19 -5.88 25.98
C ALA A 309 10.29 -7.02 26.49
N ARG A 310 9.04 -7.07 26.04
CA ARG A 310 8.06 -8.13 26.34
C ARG A 310 8.08 -9.28 25.34
N GLY A 311 9.00 -9.30 24.38
CA GLY A 311 9.19 -10.39 23.42
C GLY A 311 8.30 -10.31 22.18
N VAL A 312 7.66 -9.17 21.93
CA VAL A 312 6.81 -8.93 20.75
C VAL A 312 7.43 -7.82 19.90
N PRO A 313 8.38 -8.10 19.01
CA PRO A 313 8.96 -7.07 18.15
C PRO A 313 7.91 -6.60 17.13
N LEU A 314 7.61 -5.30 17.09
CA LEU A 314 6.51 -4.73 16.29
C LEU A 314 6.79 -4.82 14.78
N ASP A 315 7.95 -4.34 14.32
CA ASP A 315 8.28 -4.29 12.88
C ASP A 315 8.28 -5.68 12.22
N PRO A 316 8.97 -6.71 12.76
CA PRO A 316 8.91 -8.07 12.18
C PRO A 316 7.51 -8.70 12.25
N SER A 317 6.63 -8.17 13.12
CA SER A 317 5.25 -8.60 13.25
C SER A 317 4.30 -7.86 12.29
N PHE A 318 4.81 -6.94 11.46
CA PHE A 318 4.03 -6.07 10.56
C PHE A 318 3.03 -5.20 11.34
N VAL A 319 3.50 -4.60 12.44
CA VAL A 319 2.68 -3.73 13.28
C VAL A 319 3.28 -2.32 13.35
N PRO A 320 2.89 -1.40 12.46
CA PRO A 320 3.35 -0.02 12.52
C PRO A 320 2.69 0.74 13.69
N VAL A 321 3.44 1.68 14.25
CA VAL A 321 2.94 2.71 15.17
C VAL A 321 2.76 3.99 14.37
N VAL A 322 1.50 4.37 14.15
CA VAL A 322 1.12 5.51 13.30
C VAL A 322 0.66 6.66 14.20
N PRO A 323 1.37 7.80 14.21
CA PRO A 323 0.98 8.94 15.01
C PRO A 323 -0.25 9.63 14.42
N LEU A 324 -1.20 9.93 15.28
CA LEU A 324 -2.45 10.64 15.07
C LEU A 324 -2.27 12.04 15.65
N GLY A 325 -2.40 13.08 14.83
CA GLY A 325 -2.64 14.42 15.34
C GLY A 325 -4.05 14.45 15.91
N GLY A 326 -4.19 14.27 17.24
CA GLY A 326 -5.37 13.79 17.99
C GLY A 326 -6.78 14.28 17.61
N ARG A 327 -6.93 15.34 16.81
CA ARG A 327 -8.23 15.84 16.31
C ARG A 327 -8.93 14.92 15.29
N TYR A 328 -8.21 14.02 14.64
CA TYR A 328 -8.75 13.27 13.47
C TYR A 328 -8.81 11.75 13.66
N VAL A 329 -8.88 11.29 14.91
CA VAL A 329 -8.87 9.86 15.25
C VAL A 329 -10.03 9.07 14.64
N SER A 330 -11.25 9.63 14.65
CA SER A 330 -12.45 8.98 14.10
C SER A 330 -12.32 8.65 12.61
N HIS A 331 -11.66 9.51 11.83
CA HIS A 331 -11.43 9.23 10.41
C HIS A 331 -10.50 8.05 10.16
N PHE A 332 -9.49 7.88 11.02
CA PHE A 332 -8.60 6.72 10.96
C PHE A 332 -9.31 5.44 11.38
N TRP A 333 -10.15 5.50 12.42
CA TRP A 333 -10.99 4.36 12.80
C TRP A 333 -11.92 3.94 11.67
N ARG A 334 -12.60 4.89 11.03
CA ARG A 334 -13.44 4.60 9.86
C ARG A 334 -12.63 3.98 8.73
N LEU A 335 -11.50 4.58 8.37
CA LEU A 335 -10.61 4.07 7.31
C LEU A 335 -10.17 2.62 7.57
N LEU A 336 -9.64 2.34 8.76
CA LEU A 336 -9.11 1.01 9.10
C LEU A 336 -10.23 -0.02 9.24
N THR A 337 -11.37 0.37 9.79
CA THR A 337 -12.58 -0.47 9.87
C THR A 337 -13.09 -0.82 8.47
N ASP A 338 -13.18 0.18 7.59
CA ASP A 338 -13.60 -0.01 6.21
C ASP A 338 -12.62 -0.87 5.42
N LEU A 339 -11.31 -0.77 5.65
CA LEU A 339 -10.31 -1.64 5.04
C LEU A 339 -10.22 -3.04 5.69
N GLY A 340 -10.88 -3.25 6.84
CA GLY A 340 -10.80 -4.48 7.61
C GLY A 340 -9.40 -4.72 8.20
N ILE A 341 -8.69 -3.64 8.55
CA ILE A 341 -7.38 -3.68 9.19
C ILE A 341 -7.58 -3.59 10.71
N PRO A 342 -7.21 -4.64 11.47
CA PRO A 342 -7.24 -4.62 12.93
C PRO A 342 -6.38 -3.49 13.47
N HIS A 343 -6.88 -2.79 14.48
CA HIS A 343 -6.16 -1.67 15.06
C HIS A 343 -6.53 -1.44 16.52
N ALA A 344 -5.65 -0.73 17.23
CA ALA A 344 -5.92 -0.16 18.54
C ALA A 344 -5.34 1.24 18.61
N THR A 345 -5.84 2.03 19.55
CA THR A 345 -5.45 3.44 19.69
C THR A 345 -4.95 3.70 21.10
N LEU A 346 -3.83 4.42 21.24
CA LEU A 346 -3.34 4.98 22.48
C LEU A 346 -3.47 6.50 22.41
N LEU A 347 -4.32 7.07 23.27
CA LEU A 347 -4.58 8.49 23.41
C LEU A 347 -3.98 9.03 24.71
N ASP A 348 -3.71 10.33 24.79
CA ASP A 348 -3.39 10.96 26.06
C ASP A 348 -4.64 11.10 26.94
N PHE A 349 -4.56 10.64 28.19
CA PHE A 349 -5.69 10.82 29.11
C PHE A 349 -5.84 12.28 29.52
N ASP A 350 -4.72 13.00 29.62
CA ASP A 350 -4.68 14.42 29.96
C ASP A 350 -5.42 14.77 31.25
N LEU A 351 -5.47 13.83 32.23
CA LEU A 351 -6.22 14.00 33.48
C LEU A 351 -5.81 15.29 34.20
N GLY A 352 -6.79 16.11 34.57
CA GLY A 352 -6.57 17.43 35.18
C GLY A 352 -6.26 18.55 34.21
N ARG A 353 -6.27 18.32 32.89
CA ARG A 353 -6.34 19.40 31.89
C ARG A 353 -7.80 19.70 31.57
N ALA A 354 -8.09 20.93 31.14
CA ALA A 354 -9.46 21.39 30.87
C ALA A 354 -10.27 20.51 29.89
N HIS A 355 -9.61 19.84 28.95
CA HIS A 355 -10.24 18.94 27.96
C HIS A 355 -9.80 17.48 28.10
N GLY A 356 -9.09 17.13 29.17
CA GLY A 356 -8.65 15.76 29.45
C GLY A 356 -9.57 15.05 30.44
N GLY A 357 -9.11 13.93 31.00
CA GLY A 357 -9.82 13.15 32.00
C GLY A 357 -11.19 12.69 31.50
N ALA A 358 -12.24 13.00 32.26
CA ALA A 358 -13.61 12.62 31.92
C ALA A 358 -14.07 13.19 30.56
N ASN A 359 -13.60 14.39 30.18
CA ASN A 359 -13.91 14.96 28.86
C ASN A 359 -13.30 14.12 27.71
N MET A 360 -12.13 13.54 27.93
CA MET A 360 -11.47 12.71 26.93
C MET A 360 -12.21 11.37 26.75
N ILE A 361 -12.69 10.79 27.86
CA ILE A 361 -13.57 9.61 27.84
C ILE A 361 -14.82 9.91 27.01
N ARG A 362 -15.55 10.99 27.32
CA ARG A 362 -16.70 11.45 26.50
C ARG A 362 -16.37 11.59 25.02
N THR A 363 -15.25 12.24 24.71
CA THR A 363 -14.81 12.47 23.33
C THR A 363 -14.53 11.16 22.61
N ALA A 364 -13.91 10.18 23.28
CA ALA A 364 -13.64 8.88 22.71
C ALA A 364 -14.92 8.08 22.46
N PHE A 365 -15.87 8.10 23.39
CA PHE A 365 -17.19 7.48 23.22
C PHE A 365 -17.96 8.07 22.03
N ALA A 366 -18.06 9.40 21.95
CA ALA A 366 -18.68 10.07 20.80
C ALA A 366 -17.99 9.72 19.47
N ALA A 367 -16.65 9.66 19.46
CA ALA A 367 -15.89 9.29 18.27
C ALA A 367 -16.08 7.82 17.85
N LEU A 368 -16.41 6.92 18.78
CA LEU A 368 -16.72 5.51 18.50
C LEU A 368 -18.12 5.38 17.88
N GLU A 369 -19.09 6.15 18.39
CA GLU A 369 -20.44 6.23 17.84
C GLU A 369 -20.44 6.79 16.40
N ASP A 370 -19.64 7.83 16.14
CA ASP A 370 -19.44 8.42 14.80
C ASP A 370 -18.95 7.42 13.73
N VAL A 371 -18.37 6.29 14.15
CA VAL A 371 -17.88 5.23 13.25
C VAL A 371 -18.73 3.96 13.32
N ASP A 372 -19.99 4.10 13.74
CA ASP A 372 -21.01 3.04 13.82
C ASP A 372 -20.57 1.83 14.69
N ARG A 373 -19.78 2.08 15.75
CA ARG A 373 -19.48 1.04 16.74
C ARG A 373 -20.56 1.00 17.80
N ASP A 374 -21.30 -0.11 17.81
CA ASP A 374 -22.34 -0.37 18.80
C ASP A 374 -21.75 -0.75 20.16
N LEU A 375 -21.80 0.19 21.09
CA LEU A 375 -21.30 0.05 22.45
C LEU A 375 -22.28 -0.66 23.38
N THR A 376 -23.53 -0.89 22.96
CA THR A 376 -24.52 -1.62 23.78
C THR A 376 -24.13 -3.09 23.97
N ALA A 377 -23.26 -3.62 23.11
CA ALA A 377 -22.69 -4.95 23.23
C ALA A 377 -21.43 -5.00 24.12
N ASN A 378 -20.97 -3.87 24.67
CA ASN A 378 -19.79 -3.82 25.52
C ASN A 378 -20.05 -4.58 26.83
N PRO A 379 -19.14 -5.48 27.27
CA PRO A 379 -19.39 -6.31 28.45
C PRO A 379 -19.74 -5.53 29.72
N LEU A 380 -19.08 -4.39 29.96
CA LEU A 380 -19.29 -3.57 31.16
C LEU A 380 -20.60 -2.76 31.10
N VAL A 381 -21.12 -2.51 29.89
CA VAL A 381 -22.46 -1.92 29.71
C VAL A 381 -23.53 -2.99 29.91
N VAL A 382 -23.30 -4.20 29.38
CA VAL A 382 -24.26 -5.32 29.45
C VAL A 382 -24.43 -5.85 30.88
N ASP A 383 -23.36 -5.91 31.66
CA ASP A 383 -23.41 -6.36 33.06
C ASP A 383 -23.83 -5.26 34.05
N GLY A 384 -23.98 -4.02 33.57
CA GLY A 384 -24.41 -2.86 34.35
C GLY A 384 -23.32 -2.25 35.22
N THR A 385 -22.05 -2.59 35.01
CA THR A 385 -20.91 -1.96 35.69
C THR A 385 -20.79 -0.48 35.32
N ILE A 386 -21.04 -0.14 34.04
CA ILE A 386 -21.16 1.25 33.58
C ILE A 386 -22.53 1.48 32.92
N SER A 387 -23.08 2.68 33.10
CA SER A 387 -24.27 3.15 32.39
C SER A 387 -23.90 4.25 31.42
N LEU A 388 -24.25 4.10 30.14
CA LEU A 388 -24.00 5.15 29.13
C LEU A 388 -24.78 6.44 29.43
N ASP A 389 -25.87 6.36 30.18
CA ASP A 389 -26.64 7.53 30.61
C ASP A 389 -25.86 8.43 31.58
N ASP A 390 -24.89 7.87 32.32
CA ASP A 390 -24.06 8.62 33.28
C ASP A 390 -22.86 9.33 32.61
N LEU A 391 -22.65 9.12 31.31
CA LEU A 391 -21.48 9.60 30.57
C LEU A 391 -21.41 11.15 30.51
N GLU A 392 -22.56 11.81 30.39
CA GLU A 392 -22.64 13.28 30.35
C GLU A 392 -22.24 13.90 31.69
N ASP A 393 -22.58 13.26 32.80
CA ASP A 393 -22.35 13.74 34.17
C ASP A 393 -20.95 13.36 34.71
N LEU A 394 -20.19 12.53 34.00
CA LEU A 394 -18.86 12.07 34.42
C LEU A 394 -17.90 13.22 34.71
N ALA A 395 -17.26 13.23 35.86
CA ALA A 395 -16.27 14.24 36.23
C ALA A 395 -14.91 13.62 36.54
N ASP A 396 -13.87 14.45 36.60
CA ASP A 396 -12.50 13.97 36.82
C ASP A 396 -12.34 13.21 38.14
N HIS A 397 -13.15 13.53 39.16
CA HIS A 397 -13.11 12.83 40.46
C HIS A 397 -13.60 11.38 40.38
N ASP A 398 -14.45 11.06 39.39
CA ASP A 398 -14.97 9.71 39.15
C ASP A 398 -13.96 8.82 38.41
N VAL A 399 -12.86 9.39 37.93
CA VAL A 399 -11.88 8.70 37.08
C VAL A 399 -10.44 8.83 37.59
N LEU A 400 -10.27 9.14 38.88
CA LEU A 400 -8.95 9.24 39.54
C LEU A 400 -8.31 7.89 39.83
N GLU A 401 -9.11 6.82 39.81
CA GLU A 401 -8.62 5.46 40.03
C GLU A 401 -7.60 5.05 38.96
N ALA A 402 -6.66 4.18 39.34
CA ALA A 402 -5.67 3.68 38.41
C ALA A 402 -6.33 2.94 37.26
N TRP A 403 -5.67 2.92 36.09
CA TRP A 403 -6.19 2.29 34.87
C TRP A 403 -6.88 0.93 35.06
N GLU A 404 -6.32 0.05 35.89
CA GLU A 404 -6.84 -1.32 36.09
C GLU A 404 -8.14 -1.38 36.89
N GLU A 405 -8.40 -0.36 37.71
CA GLU A 405 -9.55 -0.27 38.61
C GLU A 405 -10.66 0.62 38.01
N ASN A 406 -10.32 1.46 37.04
CA ASN A 406 -11.25 2.36 36.39
C ASN A 406 -12.12 1.66 35.31
N ASP A 407 -13.40 1.48 35.62
CA ASP A 407 -14.37 0.78 34.77
C ASP A 407 -14.58 1.45 33.40
N TRP A 408 -14.61 2.78 33.33
CA TRP A 408 -14.75 3.51 32.06
C TRP A 408 -13.57 3.30 31.12
N LEU A 409 -12.35 3.31 31.68
CA LEU A 409 -11.13 3.03 30.93
C LEU A 409 -11.06 1.56 30.49
N GLN A 410 -11.52 0.63 31.34
CA GLN A 410 -11.63 -0.78 30.97
C GLN A 410 -12.66 -0.99 29.84
N ALA A 411 -13.82 -0.32 29.89
CA ALA A 411 -14.83 -0.40 28.85
C ALA A 411 -14.29 0.05 27.48
N LEU A 412 -13.57 1.18 27.44
CA LEU A 412 -12.90 1.65 26.21
C LEU A 412 -11.79 0.69 25.73
N SER A 413 -11.11 -0.01 26.66
CA SER A 413 -10.12 -1.03 26.30
C SER A 413 -10.72 -2.23 25.56
N HIS A 414 -11.99 -2.56 25.81
CA HIS A 414 -12.73 -3.59 25.06
C HIS A 414 -12.98 -3.16 23.61
N GLU A 415 -13.05 -1.86 23.35
CA GLU A 415 -13.15 -1.26 22.01
C GLU A 415 -11.77 -0.97 21.37
N ALA A 416 -10.71 -1.50 21.97
CA ALA A 416 -9.31 -1.28 21.57
C ALA A 416 -8.87 0.20 21.63
N VAL A 417 -9.49 0.99 22.52
CA VAL A 417 -9.09 2.37 22.84
C VAL A 417 -8.43 2.38 24.22
N TYR A 418 -7.18 2.84 24.26
CA TYR A 418 -6.34 2.88 25.44
C TYR A 418 -5.93 4.31 25.72
N PHE A 419 -5.70 4.61 27.00
CA PHE A 419 -5.21 5.91 27.43
C PHE A 419 -3.88 5.77 28.13
N SER A 420 -2.99 6.74 27.94
CA SER A 420 -1.79 6.89 28.76
C SER A 420 -2.19 7.48 30.12
N ASP A 421 -1.71 6.89 31.21
CA ASP A 421 -2.13 7.23 32.57
C ASP A 421 -0.93 7.80 33.35
N PRO A 422 -1.07 8.98 33.99
CA PRO A 422 -2.30 9.78 34.14
C PRO A 422 -2.48 10.94 33.15
N ILE A 423 -1.42 11.42 32.49
CA ILE A 423 -1.51 12.56 31.57
C ILE A 423 -1.21 12.11 30.15
N ASP A 424 0.07 11.92 29.85
CA ASP A 424 0.56 11.44 28.57
C ASP A 424 1.56 10.30 28.78
N LEU A 425 1.99 9.65 27.69
CA LEU A 425 2.99 8.57 27.76
C LEU A 425 4.31 9.06 28.36
N ASP A 426 4.68 10.32 28.08
CA ASP A 426 5.93 10.93 28.54
C ASP A 426 5.95 11.00 30.07
N PHE A 427 4.88 11.49 30.68
CA PHE A 427 4.69 11.58 32.11
C PHE A 427 4.64 10.19 32.74
N ALA A 428 3.93 9.25 32.13
CA ALA A 428 3.85 7.86 32.59
C ALA A 428 5.24 7.20 32.62
N MET A 429 6.03 7.39 31.57
CA MET A 429 7.40 6.87 31.48
C MET A 429 8.36 7.53 32.47
N LEU A 430 8.24 8.84 32.69
CA LEU A 430 8.99 9.58 33.71
C LEU A 430 8.70 9.04 35.11
N LYS A 431 7.41 8.84 35.45
CA LYS A 431 6.97 8.30 36.75
C LYS A 431 7.45 6.86 36.95
N ALA A 432 7.41 6.03 35.92
CA ALA A 432 7.86 4.63 35.99
C ALA A 432 9.39 4.48 36.09
N PHE A 433 10.17 5.37 35.48
CA PHE A 433 11.63 5.27 35.40
C PHE A 433 12.37 6.55 35.81
N PRO A 434 12.14 7.09 37.03
CA PRO A 434 12.70 8.37 37.44
C PRO A 434 14.23 8.40 37.35
N ALA A 435 14.93 7.33 37.73
CA ALA A 435 16.40 7.26 37.67
C ALA A 435 16.99 7.36 36.24
N ALA A 436 16.20 7.00 35.22
CA ALA A 436 16.62 7.06 33.82
C ALA A 436 16.37 8.45 33.21
N TYR A 437 15.26 9.09 33.59
CA TYR A 437 14.80 10.38 33.05
C TYR A 437 15.31 11.59 33.83
N GLN A 438 15.35 11.53 35.17
CA GLN A 438 15.69 12.65 36.06
C GLN A 438 17.21 12.86 36.15
N ARG A 439 17.82 13.18 35.01
CA ARG A 439 19.23 13.53 34.91
C ARG A 439 19.34 14.96 34.38
N PRO A 440 20.09 15.84 35.07
CA PRO A 440 20.38 17.17 34.54
C PRO A 440 21.09 17.07 33.20
N ASN A 441 20.86 18.06 32.34
CA ASN A 441 21.64 18.19 31.11
C ASN A 441 23.13 18.37 31.46
N PRO A 442 24.07 17.99 30.54
CA PRO A 442 25.49 18.27 30.73
C PRO A 442 25.72 19.76 31.08
N GLY A 443 26.29 20.04 32.25
CA GLY A 443 26.49 21.41 32.76
C GLY A 443 25.27 22.08 33.41
N GLY A 444 24.10 21.44 33.42
CA GLY A 444 22.88 21.93 34.06
C GLY A 444 22.73 21.47 35.51
N ARG A 445 21.90 22.18 36.29
CA ARG A 445 21.59 21.86 37.69
C ARG A 445 20.25 21.13 37.89
N GLY A 446 19.56 20.79 36.80
CA GLY A 446 18.22 20.21 36.84
C GLY A 446 17.12 21.26 37.13
N PRO A 447 15.88 20.80 37.33
CA PRO A 447 14.76 21.67 37.66
C PRO A 447 14.87 22.31 39.04
N ARG A 448 14.33 23.52 39.21
CA ARG A 448 14.04 24.09 40.54
C ARG A 448 12.97 23.25 41.25
N MET A 449 13.20 22.97 42.52
CA MET A 449 12.39 22.08 43.39
C MET A 449 11.78 22.82 44.59
N THR A 450 11.70 24.15 44.57
CA THR A 450 10.98 24.89 45.63
C THR A 450 9.47 24.69 45.48
N PRO A 451 8.68 24.73 46.57
CA PRO A 451 7.23 24.55 46.49
C PRO A 451 6.54 25.49 45.48
N GLU A 452 6.98 26.75 45.42
CA GLU A 452 6.45 27.75 44.49
C GLU A 452 6.77 27.40 43.05
N ALA A 453 7.97 26.88 42.79
CA ALA A 453 8.40 26.47 41.45
C ALA A 453 7.69 25.20 40.99
N ILE A 454 7.36 24.28 41.92
CA ILE A 454 6.59 23.08 41.64
C ILE A 454 5.15 23.46 41.31
N ALA A 455 4.52 24.31 42.13
CA ALA A 455 3.16 24.81 41.88
C ALA A 455 3.04 25.53 40.52
N GLU A 456 4.04 26.34 40.16
CA GLU A 456 4.11 26.96 38.84
C GLU A 456 4.19 25.93 37.71
N LYS A 457 5.06 24.92 37.86
CA LYS A 457 5.21 23.86 36.85
C LYS A 457 3.98 22.97 36.73
N LYS A 458 3.29 22.65 37.83
CA LYS A 458 1.99 21.95 37.79
C LYS A 458 1.01 22.73 36.88
N ARG A 459 0.89 24.04 37.08
CA ARG A 459 0.07 24.91 36.21
C ARG A 459 0.52 24.92 34.75
N VAL A 460 1.83 24.91 34.48
CA VAL A 460 2.37 24.82 33.11
C VAL A 460 2.01 23.48 32.45
N VAL A 461 2.18 22.36 33.14
CA VAL A 461 1.90 21.01 32.59
C VAL A 461 0.41 20.79 32.34
N LEU A 462 -0.44 21.29 33.24
CA LEU A 462 -1.89 21.12 33.15
C LEU A 462 -2.57 22.16 32.25
N LYS A 463 -1.79 23.14 31.75
CA LYS A 463 -2.25 24.24 30.88
C LYS A 463 -3.31 25.12 31.56
N THR A 464 -3.78 26.14 30.84
CA THR A 464 -4.82 27.05 31.32
C THR A 464 -6.09 26.29 31.67
N ASN A 465 -6.72 26.62 32.80
CA ASN A 465 -7.92 25.98 33.35
C ASN A 465 -7.74 24.49 33.74
N GLY A 466 -6.50 24.01 33.88
CA GLY A 466 -6.25 22.72 34.51
C GLY A 466 -6.50 22.73 36.01
N ASN A 467 -6.78 21.55 36.58
CA ASN A 467 -7.02 21.33 37.99
C ASN A 467 -5.81 20.65 38.65
N PRO A 468 -4.92 21.40 39.33
CA PRO A 468 -3.76 20.81 40.01
C PRO A 468 -4.12 20.03 41.28
N ASP A 469 -5.30 20.25 41.86
CA ASP A 469 -5.71 19.70 43.15
C ASP A 469 -5.95 18.18 43.07
N ILE A 470 -6.17 17.63 41.87
CA ILE A 470 -6.26 16.17 41.69
C ILE A 470 -4.90 15.47 41.86
N TYR A 471 -3.79 16.23 41.86
CA TYR A 471 -2.43 15.75 42.05
C TYR A 471 -1.88 16.16 43.42
N ASP A 472 -2.70 15.92 44.45
CA ASP A 472 -2.36 16.17 45.83
C ASP A 472 -1.39 15.11 46.39
N GLY A 473 -0.46 15.57 47.24
CA GLY A 473 0.54 14.74 47.90
C GLY A 473 1.93 14.73 47.23
N ASP A 474 2.95 14.46 48.06
CA ASP A 474 4.38 14.57 47.70
C ASP A 474 4.84 13.63 46.56
N GLY A 475 4.03 12.61 46.24
CA GLY A 475 4.33 11.62 45.21
C GLY A 475 4.37 12.16 43.78
N TRP A 476 3.76 13.32 43.52
CA TRP A 476 3.62 13.91 42.19
C TRP A 476 4.61 15.04 41.91
N ASP A 477 4.98 15.78 42.95
CA ASP A 477 5.77 17.01 42.89
C ASP A 477 7.07 16.85 42.12
N ASN A 478 7.79 15.76 42.36
CA ASN A 478 9.05 15.49 41.67
C ASN A 478 8.83 15.29 40.15
N SER A 479 7.82 14.52 39.75
CA SER A 479 7.51 14.29 38.33
C SER A 479 7.08 15.58 37.63
N PHE A 480 6.22 16.39 38.26
CA PHE A 480 5.83 17.70 37.73
C PHE A 480 7.00 18.70 37.66
N ALA A 481 7.96 18.60 38.58
CA ALA A 481 9.15 19.45 38.52
C ALA A 481 10.04 19.13 37.31
N TRP A 482 10.17 17.85 36.97
CA TRP A 482 11.03 17.34 35.90
C TRP A 482 10.37 17.36 34.53
N TYR A 483 9.06 17.17 34.44
CA TYR A 483 8.37 17.03 33.16
C TYR A 483 8.60 18.24 32.22
N PRO A 484 8.37 19.51 32.61
CA PRO A 484 8.66 20.67 31.76
C PRO A 484 10.13 20.76 31.34
N TYR A 485 11.04 20.40 32.26
CA TYR A 485 12.47 20.42 32.02
C TYR A 485 12.87 19.42 30.94
N LEU A 486 12.21 18.26 30.89
CA LEU A 486 12.56 17.17 29.97
C LEU A 486 11.81 17.22 28.63
N PHE A 487 10.53 17.63 28.64
CA PHE A 487 9.63 17.44 27.49
C PHE A 487 9.08 18.74 26.89
N LEU A 488 9.10 19.86 27.63
CA LEU A 488 8.67 21.16 27.09
C LEU A 488 9.85 22.01 26.59
N SER A 489 11.06 21.78 27.11
CA SER A 489 12.25 22.53 26.72
C SER A 489 13.18 21.80 25.74
N ARG A 490 12.92 20.53 25.44
CA ARG A 490 13.72 19.68 24.54
C ARG A 490 12.81 18.85 23.63
N SER A 491 13.44 18.23 22.63
CA SER A 491 12.77 17.24 21.77
C SER A 491 12.38 16.02 22.58
N LYS A 492 11.06 15.71 22.66
CA LYS A 492 10.54 14.50 23.31
C LYS A 492 11.25 13.22 22.81
N PRO A 493 11.41 13.00 21.48
CA PRO A 493 12.21 11.91 20.94
C PRO A 493 13.60 11.73 21.54
N GLU A 494 14.39 12.80 21.64
CA GLU A 494 15.76 12.76 22.13
C GLU A 494 15.79 12.33 23.60
N THR A 495 14.89 12.90 24.42
CA THR A 495 14.76 12.58 25.84
C THR A 495 14.43 11.09 26.03
N HIS A 496 13.48 10.55 25.26
CA HIS A 496 13.13 9.13 25.32
C HIS A 496 14.28 8.22 24.89
N LEU A 497 14.95 8.50 23.79
CA LEU A 497 16.09 7.70 23.33
C LEU A 497 17.20 7.65 24.39
N ALA A 498 17.52 8.80 24.97
CA ALA A 498 18.52 8.91 26.03
C ALA A 498 18.11 8.13 27.29
N ALA A 499 16.86 8.24 27.73
CA ALA A 499 16.36 7.51 28.91
C ALA A 499 16.30 5.99 28.66
N LEU A 500 15.77 5.55 27.51
CA LEU A 500 15.64 4.14 27.15
C LEU A 500 16.99 3.44 27.07
N SER A 501 18.05 4.12 26.63
CA SER A 501 19.42 3.57 26.64
C SER A 501 19.94 3.19 28.04
N ARG A 502 19.34 3.76 29.10
CA ARG A 502 19.71 3.53 30.50
C ARG A 502 18.84 2.49 31.19
N ILE A 503 17.74 2.07 30.56
CA ILE A 503 16.79 1.12 31.12
C ILE A 503 17.09 -0.26 30.55
N THR A 504 17.33 -1.23 31.42
CA THR A 504 17.54 -2.61 30.97
C THR A 504 16.23 -3.22 30.47
N ARG A 505 16.31 -4.12 29.47
CA ARG A 505 15.15 -4.83 28.90
C ARG A 505 14.24 -5.45 29.96
N ARG A 506 14.83 -6.09 30.97
CA ARG A 506 14.10 -6.71 32.10
C ARG A 506 13.33 -5.69 32.93
N ASN A 507 13.94 -4.53 33.23
CA ASN A 507 13.27 -3.48 33.99
C ASN A 507 12.16 -2.83 33.16
N LEU A 508 12.41 -2.62 31.86
CA LEU A 508 11.41 -2.09 30.94
C LEU A 508 10.17 -2.98 30.86
N ALA A 509 10.36 -4.29 30.70
CA ALA A 509 9.26 -5.26 30.64
C ALA A 509 8.41 -5.31 31.92
N ARG A 510 9.04 -5.19 33.10
CA ARG A 510 8.38 -5.35 34.40
C ARG A 510 7.73 -4.06 34.92
N ARG A 511 8.32 -2.90 34.65
CA ARG A 511 7.93 -1.63 35.29
C ARG A 511 7.28 -0.63 34.36
N ALA A 512 7.25 -0.90 33.05
CA ALA A 512 6.58 0.01 32.12
C ALA A 512 5.06 0.02 32.35
N PRO A 513 4.39 1.17 32.14
CA PRO A 513 2.95 1.30 32.28
C PRO A 513 2.20 0.19 31.52
N LEU A 514 1.24 -0.45 32.17
CA LEU A 514 0.55 -1.64 31.67
C LEU A 514 -0.47 -1.31 30.57
N ASN A 515 -1.12 -0.15 30.69
CA ASN A 515 -2.00 0.46 29.69
C ASN A 515 -1.29 0.85 28.39
N CYS A 516 -0.01 1.22 28.49
CA CYS A 516 0.81 1.56 27.32
C CYS A 516 1.56 0.34 26.75
N ALA A 517 1.32 -0.87 27.26
CA ALA A 517 2.01 -2.07 26.82
C ALA A 517 1.40 -2.63 25.52
N PRO A 518 2.17 -2.76 24.43
CA PRO A 518 1.64 -3.28 23.17
C PRO A 518 1.08 -4.71 23.28
N SER A 519 1.57 -5.53 24.23
CA SER A 519 1.00 -6.84 24.53
C SER A 519 -0.42 -6.76 25.10
N SER A 520 -0.70 -5.77 25.95
CA SER A 520 -2.04 -5.52 26.50
C SER A 520 -2.96 -4.95 25.41
N ILE A 521 -2.43 -4.04 24.60
CA ILE A 521 -3.11 -3.41 23.45
C ILE A 521 -3.49 -4.46 22.38
N MET A 522 -2.59 -5.40 22.08
CA MET A 522 -2.82 -6.44 21.09
C MET A 522 -3.65 -7.62 21.63
N SER A 523 -3.49 -8.01 22.90
CA SER A 523 -4.19 -9.18 23.45
C SER A 523 -5.71 -9.04 23.46
N LYS A 524 -6.24 -7.82 23.65
CA LYS A 524 -7.68 -7.54 23.51
C LYS A 524 -8.06 -7.06 22.09
N GLY A 525 -7.18 -6.37 21.36
CA GLY A 525 -7.46 -5.92 19.97
C GLY A 525 -7.65 -7.06 18.94
N PHE A 526 -7.19 -8.27 19.23
CA PHE A 526 -7.52 -9.47 18.45
C PHE A 526 -8.95 -10.01 18.71
N CYS A 527 -9.64 -9.52 19.75
CA CYS A 527 -11.00 -9.93 20.15
C CYS A 527 -12.11 -8.99 19.64
N PHE A 528 -11.90 -8.24 18.55
CA PHE A 528 -13.02 -7.54 17.91
C PHE A 528 -14.05 -8.58 17.44
N PRO A 529 -15.35 -8.46 17.81
CA PRO A 529 -16.38 -9.37 17.37
C PRO A 529 -16.71 -9.06 15.91
N SER A 530 -15.88 -9.53 14.98
CA SER A 530 -16.48 -9.97 13.72
C SER A 530 -17.42 -11.10 14.11
N ARG A 531 -18.72 -10.96 13.84
CA ARG A 531 -19.69 -12.06 13.91
C ARG A 531 -19.07 -13.35 13.38
N MET A 532 -18.52 -14.19 14.25
CA MET A 532 -18.19 -15.59 14.04
C MET A 532 -17.62 -16.14 15.35
N LYS A 533 -18.37 -17.08 15.93
CA LYS A 533 -18.07 -17.79 17.16
C LYS A 533 -16.71 -18.52 17.09
N ASN A 534 -16.07 -18.58 18.26
CA ASN A 534 -14.99 -19.46 18.68
C ASN A 534 -13.59 -19.15 18.13
N ASP A 535 -12.79 -18.39 18.90
CA ASP A 535 -11.34 -18.48 18.80
C ASP A 535 -10.62 -18.29 20.15
N ALA A 536 -10.49 -19.39 20.91
CA ALA A 536 -9.64 -19.49 22.11
C ALA A 536 -8.21 -19.99 21.78
N SER A 537 -7.77 -19.95 20.52
CA SER A 537 -6.59 -20.70 20.06
C SER A 537 -5.33 -19.87 19.76
N LEU A 538 -5.43 -18.54 19.71
CA LEU A 538 -4.33 -17.67 19.28
C LEU A 538 -3.39 -17.25 20.44
N ALA A 539 -3.93 -17.03 21.64
CA ALA A 539 -3.13 -16.71 22.84
C ALA A 539 -2.13 -17.83 23.21
N GLY A 540 -2.49 -19.10 22.93
CA GLY A 540 -1.65 -20.27 23.22
C GLY A 540 -0.46 -20.47 22.27
N ARG A 541 -0.47 -19.91 21.06
CA ARG A 541 0.58 -20.16 20.06
C ARG A 541 1.76 -19.21 20.12
N LEU A 542 1.62 -18.04 20.77
CA LEU A 542 2.73 -17.11 21.01
C LEU A 542 3.63 -17.56 22.17
N ALA A 543 3.13 -18.39 23.08
CA ALA A 543 3.93 -18.96 24.19
C ALA A 543 4.77 -20.19 23.80
N ALA A 544 4.45 -20.87 22.69
CA ALA A 544 5.04 -22.18 22.36
C ALA A 544 6.22 -22.15 21.36
N LYS A 545 6.58 -20.99 20.79
CA LYS A 545 7.73 -20.85 19.86
C LYS A 545 8.94 -20.14 20.50
N GLY A 546 9.10 -20.32 21.80
CA GLY A 546 10.31 -20.01 22.55
C GLY A 546 10.92 -21.27 23.17
N ARG A 547 11.32 -22.23 22.32
CA ARG A 547 12.31 -23.27 22.64
C ARG A 547 13.13 -23.55 21.40
#